data_AF-A0A1I6T842-F1
#
_entry.id   AF-A0A1I6T842-F1
#
_cell.length_a   1.000
_cell.length_b   1.000
_cell.length_c   1.000
_cell.angle_alpha   90.00
_cell.angle_beta   90.00
_cell.angle_gamma   90.00
#
_symmetry.space_group_name_H-M   'P 1'
#
loop_
_entity.id
_entity.type
_entity.pdbx_description
1 polymer ?
#
loop_
_entity_poly.entity_id
_entity_poly.type
_entity_poly.pdbx_seq_one_letter_code
_entity_poly.pdbx_strand_id
1 'polypeptide(L)'
;MSDPLILGLAVLLGASAPATDPEGDWDLAIRPELGLTAASLTFDQNILALRCREGVLDMLVSGLPVSTGESRMVRVSAGAIADEEQRWFARPGEPVLGPEEPARLARQLRAGGELDLRVEPEAEGERPHRYRLPIPASAASVDTVLAACGTPLDEPRDLLRRASGVDSPIWRAQPRPEFPPSREAMQSGSGTVQVSCVIGPAWELADCRAETETPPGAGFAQAAIRAAERAEISPPRSGADVRGQVIRFTARFRLGS
;
A
#
# COMPACT_ATOMS: atom_id res chain seq x y z
N MET A 1 -7.68 58.61 -46.74
CA MET A 1 -6.73 57.66 -47.36
C MET A 1 -5.63 57.44 -46.36
N SER A 2 -5.85 56.66 -45.31
CA SER A 2 -6.03 55.19 -45.30
C SER A 2 -4.70 54.47 -45.48
N ASP A 3 -4.22 54.02 -44.33
CA ASP A 3 -3.57 52.74 -44.04
C ASP A 3 -2.04 52.54 -43.99
N PRO A 4 -1.59 51.70 -43.02
CA PRO A 4 -0.25 51.60 -42.43
C PRO A 4 0.42 50.29 -42.90
N LEU A 5 1.29 49.63 -42.10
CA LEU A 5 1.98 48.31 -42.25
C LEU A 5 3.52 48.47 -42.32
N ILE A 6 4.40 47.79 -41.55
CA ILE A 6 4.34 46.56 -40.74
C ILE A 6 5.38 46.64 -39.60
N LEU A 7 4.96 46.39 -38.35
CA LEU A 7 5.86 45.96 -37.26
C LEU A 7 6.11 44.45 -37.42
N GLY A 8 7.37 44.05 -37.58
CA GLY A 8 7.78 42.64 -37.64
C GLY A 8 7.68 41.96 -36.27
N LEU A 9 6.85 40.92 -36.18
CA LEU A 9 6.67 40.06 -35.01
C LEU A 9 7.76 38.96 -35.01
N ALA A 10 8.66 38.99 -34.03
CA ALA A 10 9.62 37.90 -33.81
C ALA A 10 8.92 36.74 -33.08
N VAL A 11 8.70 35.63 -33.78
CA VAL A 11 8.20 34.38 -33.20
C VAL A 11 9.36 33.67 -32.52
N LEU A 12 9.36 33.64 -31.18
CA LEU A 12 10.20 32.74 -30.39
C LEU A 12 9.61 31.33 -30.53
N LEU A 13 10.29 30.49 -31.32
CA LEU A 13 10.05 29.05 -31.34
C LEU A 13 10.50 28.48 -29.98
N GLY A 14 9.53 28.28 -29.08
CA GLY A 14 9.73 27.46 -27.90
C GLY A 14 10.01 26.02 -28.35
N ALA A 15 11.26 25.59 -28.23
CA ALA A 15 11.61 24.19 -28.38
C ALA A 15 10.95 23.43 -27.22
N SER A 16 9.87 22.73 -27.51
CA SER A 16 9.35 21.69 -26.63
C SER A 16 10.45 20.65 -26.47
N ALA A 17 11.00 20.53 -25.26
CA ALA A 17 11.81 19.37 -24.92
C ALA A 17 10.93 18.11 -25.11
N PRO A 18 11.46 17.03 -25.70
CA PRO A 18 10.71 15.77 -25.70
C PRO A 18 10.46 15.39 -24.24
N ALA A 19 9.21 15.12 -23.90
CA ALA A 19 8.91 14.37 -22.70
C ALA A 19 9.61 13.01 -22.87
N THR A 20 10.57 12.70 -22.00
CA THR A 20 11.18 11.38 -21.96
C THR A 20 10.07 10.41 -21.58
N ASP A 21 9.57 9.64 -22.55
CA ASP A 21 8.80 8.44 -22.24
C ASP A 21 9.72 7.54 -21.40
N PRO A 22 9.30 7.06 -20.22
CA PRO A 22 9.95 5.92 -19.61
C PRO A 22 9.59 4.71 -20.50
N GLU A 23 10.26 4.58 -21.65
CA GLU A 23 10.08 3.50 -22.63
C GLU A 23 10.48 2.11 -22.10
N GLY A 24 10.93 2.03 -20.84
CA GLY A 24 11.30 0.79 -20.17
C GLY A 24 10.13 0.14 -19.44
N ASP A 25 9.95 -1.16 -19.67
CA ASP A 25 9.19 -2.03 -18.77
C ASP A 25 9.89 -2.11 -17.39
N TRP A 26 9.21 -2.63 -16.37
CA TRP A 26 9.83 -2.92 -15.07
C TRP A 26 10.99 -3.90 -15.24
N ASP A 27 12.09 -3.67 -14.52
CA ASP A 27 13.21 -4.60 -14.49
C ASP A 27 12.82 -5.87 -13.74
N LEU A 28 12.55 -6.95 -14.48
CA LEU A 28 12.16 -8.24 -13.93
C LEU A 28 13.39 -9.11 -13.60
N ALA A 29 13.46 -9.59 -12.36
CA ALA A 29 14.47 -10.51 -11.87
C ALA A 29 13.82 -11.76 -11.27
N ILE A 30 14.12 -12.92 -11.84
CA ILE A 30 13.74 -14.25 -11.30
C ILE A 30 15.03 -14.94 -10.84
N ARG A 31 15.07 -15.34 -9.57
CA ARG A 31 16.20 -15.99 -8.89
C ARG A 31 15.68 -17.17 -8.05
N PRO A 32 15.39 -18.33 -8.67
CA PRO A 32 14.80 -19.48 -7.97
C PRO A 32 15.64 -19.98 -6.80
N GLU A 33 16.97 -19.88 -6.92
CA GLU A 33 17.94 -20.24 -5.88
C GLU A 33 17.84 -19.37 -4.61
N LEU A 34 17.27 -18.18 -4.73
CA LEU A 34 16.97 -17.27 -3.61
C LEU A 34 15.48 -17.26 -3.25
N GLY A 35 14.66 -18.10 -3.89
CA GLY A 35 13.21 -18.07 -3.77
C GLY A 35 12.61 -16.71 -4.14
N LEU A 36 13.26 -15.94 -5.03
CA LEU A 36 12.95 -14.54 -5.31
C LEU A 36 12.43 -14.35 -6.73
N THR A 37 11.31 -13.67 -6.87
CA THR A 37 10.83 -13.04 -8.10
C THR A 37 10.55 -11.58 -7.80
N ALA A 38 11.14 -10.65 -8.55
CA ALA A 38 11.05 -9.23 -8.28
C ALA A 38 10.90 -8.43 -9.56
N ALA A 39 10.11 -7.36 -9.51
CA ALA A 39 10.05 -6.34 -10.54
C ALA A 39 10.42 -5.01 -9.90
N SER A 40 11.29 -4.22 -10.53
CA SER A 40 11.72 -2.94 -9.98
C SER A 40 11.76 -1.81 -11.00
N LEU A 41 11.62 -0.58 -10.51
CA LEU A 41 11.84 0.65 -11.24
C LEU A 41 12.87 1.49 -10.49
N THR A 42 13.86 1.98 -11.22
CA THR A 42 14.88 2.89 -10.68
C THR A 42 14.62 4.30 -11.19
N PHE A 43 14.51 5.23 -10.24
CA PHE A 43 14.42 6.67 -10.48
C PHE A 43 15.71 7.33 -10.00
N ASP A 44 15.87 8.64 -10.24
CA ASP A 44 17.07 9.40 -9.86
C ASP A 44 17.44 9.25 -8.37
N GLN A 45 16.44 9.21 -7.49
CA GLN A 45 16.63 9.17 -6.03
C GLN A 45 15.85 8.04 -5.34
N ASN A 46 15.06 7.27 -6.09
CA ASN A 46 14.13 6.30 -5.52
C ASN A 46 14.24 4.97 -6.26
N ILE A 47 14.01 3.87 -5.55
CA ILE A 47 13.77 2.56 -6.16
C ILE A 47 12.41 2.09 -5.65
N LEU A 48 11.53 1.73 -6.59
CA LEU A 48 10.30 1.01 -6.29
C LEU A 48 10.53 -0.46 -6.64
N ALA A 49 10.31 -1.36 -5.69
CA ALA A 49 10.45 -2.79 -5.91
C ALA A 49 9.21 -3.53 -5.42
N LEU A 50 8.64 -4.39 -6.27
CA LEU A 50 7.64 -5.39 -5.93
C LEU A 50 8.34 -6.75 -5.90
N ARG A 51 8.24 -7.48 -4.81
CA ARG A 51 9.00 -8.72 -4.61
C ARG A 51 8.12 -9.81 -4.03
N CYS A 52 8.25 -10.99 -4.60
CA CYS A 52 7.84 -12.23 -3.99
C CYS A 52 9.09 -12.97 -3.52
N ARG A 53 9.24 -13.18 -2.21
CA ARG A 53 10.35 -13.97 -1.64
C ARG A 53 9.81 -15.05 -0.74
N GLU A 54 10.06 -16.31 -1.08
CA GLU A 54 9.59 -17.47 -0.32
C GLU A 54 8.08 -17.43 -0.05
N GLY A 55 7.30 -16.99 -1.04
CA GLY A 55 5.84 -16.84 -0.95
C GLY A 55 5.36 -15.59 -0.20
N VAL A 56 6.27 -14.74 0.27
CA VAL A 56 5.94 -13.47 0.94
C VAL A 56 6.02 -12.34 -0.07
N LEU A 57 4.89 -11.66 -0.29
CA LEU A 57 4.81 -10.49 -1.14
C LEU A 57 5.15 -9.23 -0.34
N ASP A 58 6.13 -8.46 -0.78
CA ASP A 58 6.43 -7.12 -0.27
C ASP A 58 6.54 -6.10 -1.42
N MET A 59 6.27 -4.84 -1.08
CA MET A 59 6.58 -3.71 -1.93
C MET A 59 7.37 -2.70 -1.10
N LEU A 60 8.46 -2.18 -1.67
CA LEU A 60 9.37 -1.28 -0.98
C LEU A 60 9.65 -0.07 -1.87
N VAL A 61 9.67 1.11 -1.26
CA VAL A 61 10.13 2.35 -1.86
C VAL A 61 11.31 2.86 -1.06
N SER A 62 12.47 2.94 -1.69
CA SER A 62 13.69 3.51 -1.10
C SER A 62 13.85 4.99 -1.46
N GLY A 63 14.72 5.69 -0.74
CA GLY A 63 14.98 7.12 -0.97
C GLY A 63 13.87 8.05 -0.46
N LEU A 64 13.01 7.51 0.41
CA LEU A 64 12.02 8.29 1.17
C LEU A 64 12.66 8.82 2.46
N PRO A 65 12.03 9.78 3.17
CA PRO A 65 12.60 10.33 4.39
C PRO A 65 12.78 9.22 5.43
N VAL A 66 13.93 9.24 6.11
CA VAL A 66 14.19 8.31 7.22
C VAL A 66 13.11 8.49 8.29
N SER A 67 12.65 7.37 8.83
CA SER A 67 11.63 7.36 9.88
C SER A 67 12.27 7.06 11.23
N THR A 68 11.74 7.64 12.30
CA THR A 68 12.13 7.28 13.67
C THR A 68 11.27 6.16 14.23
N GLY A 69 10.02 6.04 13.76
CA GLY A 69 9.08 4.99 14.13
C GLY A 69 9.09 3.79 13.18
N GLU A 70 8.35 2.75 13.55
CA GLU A 70 8.16 1.52 12.76
C GLU A 70 7.08 1.67 11.67
N SER A 71 6.42 2.83 11.58
CA SER A 71 5.40 3.10 10.57
C SER A 71 5.26 4.58 10.27
N ARG A 72 4.80 4.90 9.05
CA ARG A 72 4.45 6.25 8.60
C ARG A 72 3.02 6.32 8.10
N MET A 73 2.40 7.49 8.25
CA MET A 73 1.20 7.82 7.48
C MET A 73 1.64 8.36 6.12
N VAL A 74 1.05 7.81 5.07
CA VAL A 74 1.32 8.16 3.68
C VAL A 74 -0.02 8.31 2.99
N ARG A 75 -0.25 9.44 2.33
CA ARG A 75 -1.35 9.53 1.37
C ARG A 75 -0.89 9.05 0.01
N VAL A 76 -1.68 8.18 -0.58
CA VAL A 76 -1.36 7.47 -1.82
C VAL A 76 -2.41 7.80 -2.87
N SER A 77 -1.96 8.10 -4.09
CA SER A 77 -2.81 8.05 -5.28
C SER A 77 -2.13 7.20 -6.35
N ALA A 78 -2.86 6.21 -6.86
CA ALA A 78 -2.41 5.28 -7.90
C ALA A 78 -3.61 4.49 -8.44
N GLY A 79 -3.84 4.51 -9.76
CA GLY A 79 -4.98 3.83 -10.37
C GLY A 79 -6.30 4.26 -9.74
N ALA A 80 -7.04 3.31 -9.16
CA ALA A 80 -8.30 3.57 -8.45
C ALA A 80 -8.13 4.07 -7.00
N ILE A 81 -6.91 4.07 -6.46
CA ILE A 81 -6.62 4.68 -5.15
C ILE A 81 -6.52 6.19 -5.36
N ALA A 82 -7.35 6.96 -4.66
CA ALA A 82 -7.42 8.42 -4.79
C ALA A 82 -7.27 9.10 -3.41
N ASP A 83 -6.16 9.81 -3.20
CA ASP A 83 -5.78 10.51 -1.95
C ASP A 83 -6.08 9.69 -0.68
N GLU A 84 -5.77 8.40 -0.70
CA GLU A 84 -6.10 7.49 0.39
C GLU A 84 -5.02 7.55 1.46
N GLU A 85 -5.41 7.84 2.71
CA GLU A 85 -4.50 7.78 3.85
C GLU A 85 -4.23 6.33 4.26
N GLN A 86 -2.96 5.95 4.25
CA GLN A 86 -2.50 4.61 4.53
C GLN A 86 -1.37 4.64 5.55
N ARG A 87 -1.40 3.67 6.46
CA ARG A 87 -0.23 3.35 7.26
C ARG A 87 0.70 2.50 6.41
N TRP A 88 1.99 2.82 6.43
CA TRP A 88 3.06 2.11 5.74
C TRP A 88 4.08 1.65 6.78
N PHE A 89 4.65 0.46 6.62
CA PHE A 89 5.74 0.00 7.46
C PHE A 89 7.00 0.83 7.18
N ALA A 90 7.74 1.12 8.23
CA ALA A 90 9.02 1.81 8.17
C ALA A 90 10.05 1.03 8.98
N ARG A 91 11.32 1.11 8.57
CA ARG A 91 12.44 0.64 9.38
C ARG A 91 13.13 1.85 10.01
N PRO A 92 13.16 1.96 11.35
CA PRO A 92 13.84 3.07 12.00
C PRO A 92 15.27 3.24 11.50
N GLY A 93 15.62 4.45 11.07
CA GLY A 93 16.96 4.76 10.56
C GLY A 93 17.22 4.37 9.09
N GLU A 94 16.31 3.68 8.42
CA GLU A 94 16.43 3.33 6.99
C GLU A 94 15.49 4.20 6.14
N PRO A 95 15.91 4.66 4.95
CA PRO A 95 15.08 5.46 4.04
C PRO A 95 14.16 4.56 3.18
N VAL A 96 13.49 3.59 3.81
CA VAL A 96 12.67 2.57 3.15
C VAL A 96 11.29 2.50 3.81
N LEU A 97 10.24 2.67 3.00
CA LEU A 97 8.86 2.43 3.41
C LEU A 97 8.21 1.35 2.53
N GLY A 98 7.21 0.66 3.07
CA GLY A 98 6.40 -0.28 2.29
C GLY A 98 4.91 -0.24 2.69
N PRO A 99 3.96 -0.36 1.75
CA PRO A 99 2.54 -0.40 2.06
C PRO A 99 2.19 -1.66 2.86
N GLU A 100 1.17 -1.57 3.71
CA GLU A 100 0.68 -2.74 4.46
C GLU A 100 -0.23 -3.66 3.63
N GLU A 101 -0.60 -3.21 2.43
CA GLU A 101 -1.41 -3.93 1.43
C GLU A 101 -0.67 -3.96 0.08
N PRO A 102 0.51 -4.62 0.00
CA PRO A 102 1.36 -4.57 -1.19
C PRO A 102 0.66 -5.13 -2.44
N ALA A 103 -0.18 -6.17 -2.28
CA ALA A 103 -0.94 -6.77 -3.36
C ALA A 103 -1.91 -5.79 -4.03
N ARG A 104 -2.64 -4.99 -3.22
CA ARG A 104 -3.56 -3.98 -3.74
C ARG A 104 -2.82 -2.91 -4.49
N LEU A 105 -1.76 -2.34 -3.91
CA LEU A 105 -1.00 -1.28 -4.58
C LEU A 105 -0.38 -1.81 -5.88
N ALA A 106 0.21 -3.00 -5.88
CA ALA A 106 0.76 -3.64 -7.08
C ALA A 106 -0.28 -3.73 -8.21
N ARG A 107 -1.51 -4.19 -7.92
CA ARG A 107 -2.57 -4.27 -8.93
C ARG A 107 -2.96 -2.92 -9.51
N GLN A 108 -2.93 -1.85 -8.71
CA GLN A 108 -3.19 -0.49 -9.21
C GLN A 108 -2.10 0.03 -10.15
N LEU A 109 -0.86 -0.44 -9.99
CA LEU A 109 0.27 -0.01 -10.80
C LEU A 109 0.35 -0.73 -12.17
N ARG A 110 -0.40 -1.83 -12.37
CA ARG A 110 -0.37 -2.63 -13.61
C ARG A 110 -0.64 -1.82 -14.88
N ALA A 111 -1.58 -0.87 -14.80
CA ALA A 111 -1.96 -0.03 -15.94
C ALA A 111 -0.99 1.14 -16.20
N GLY A 112 0.02 1.33 -15.35
CA GLY A 112 0.91 2.49 -15.39
C GLY A 112 0.25 3.78 -14.93
N GLY A 113 0.87 4.92 -15.23
CA GLY A 113 0.40 6.25 -14.85
C GLY A 113 1.35 6.92 -13.86
N GLU A 114 0.81 7.49 -12.78
CA GLU A 114 1.60 8.12 -11.72
C GLU A 114 1.32 7.43 -10.39
N LEU A 115 2.37 7.13 -9.63
CA LEU A 115 2.28 6.84 -8.20
C LEU A 115 2.65 8.12 -7.43
N ASP A 116 1.64 8.73 -6.81
CA ASP A 116 1.79 9.89 -5.94
C ASP A 116 1.84 9.45 -4.48
N LEU A 117 2.95 9.73 -3.81
CA LEU A 117 3.15 9.45 -2.39
C LEU A 117 3.37 10.75 -1.65
N ARG A 118 2.51 11.06 -0.69
CA ARG A 118 2.69 12.15 0.25
C ARG A 118 2.93 11.59 1.64
N VAL A 119 4.21 11.54 2.04
CA VAL A 119 4.65 11.07 3.36
C VAL A 119 4.40 12.17 4.38
N GLU A 120 3.61 11.86 5.41
CA GLU A 120 3.29 12.82 6.47
C GLU A 120 4.48 13.07 7.40
N PRO A 121 4.59 14.29 7.97
CA PRO A 121 5.53 14.60 9.05
C PRO A 121 5.45 13.67 10.25
N GLU A 122 6.56 13.46 10.95
CA GLU A 122 6.55 12.78 12.26
C GLU A 122 6.42 13.78 13.42
N ALA A 123 6.99 14.99 13.25
CA ALA A 123 6.96 16.04 14.25
C ALA A 123 6.15 17.26 13.80
N GLU A 124 5.66 18.02 14.78
CA GLU A 124 5.01 19.30 14.54
C GLU A 124 6.00 20.31 13.92
N GLY A 125 5.56 21.05 12.90
CA GLY A 125 6.38 22.05 12.19
C GLY A 125 7.18 21.52 10.99
N GLU A 126 7.30 20.21 10.83
CA GLU A 126 7.83 19.58 9.62
C GLU A 126 6.81 19.65 8.46
N ARG A 127 7.31 19.61 7.22
CA ARG A 127 6.47 19.64 6.01
C ARG A 127 6.30 18.23 5.43
N PRO A 128 5.13 17.89 4.88
CA PRO A 128 4.97 16.63 4.15
C PRO A 128 5.92 16.56 2.94
N HIS A 129 6.47 15.38 2.69
CA HIS A 129 7.30 15.11 1.52
C HIS A 129 6.45 14.44 0.43
N ARG A 130 6.46 14.98 -0.78
CA ARG A 130 5.69 14.45 -1.91
C ARG A 130 6.61 13.91 -3.00
N TYR A 131 6.30 12.71 -3.48
CA TYR A 131 7.00 12.00 -4.53
C TYR A 131 6.00 11.64 -5.61
N ARG A 132 6.31 11.98 -6.87
CA ARG A 132 5.50 11.60 -8.03
C ARG A 132 6.37 10.74 -8.93
N LEU A 133 6.08 9.45 -8.93
CA LEU A 133 6.87 8.45 -9.64
C LEU A 133 6.11 8.07 -10.92
N PRO A 134 6.66 8.34 -12.12
CA PRO A 134 6.03 7.89 -13.37
C PRO A 134 6.16 6.37 -13.46
N ILE A 135 5.04 5.67 -13.62
CA ILE A 135 4.97 4.21 -13.64
C ILE A 135 4.70 3.75 -15.08
N PRO A 136 5.62 3.04 -15.73
CA PRO A 136 5.35 2.43 -17.02
C PRO A 136 4.27 1.35 -16.86
N ALA A 137 3.39 1.25 -17.86
CA ALA A 137 2.40 0.19 -17.89
C ALA A 137 3.12 -1.16 -18.04
N SER A 138 2.89 -2.06 -17.08
CA SER A 138 3.50 -3.40 -17.08
C SER A 138 2.62 -4.40 -16.38
N ALA A 139 1.58 -4.86 -17.09
CA ALA A 139 0.82 -6.00 -16.61
C ALA A 139 1.73 -7.24 -16.50
N ALA A 140 2.60 -7.51 -17.48
CA ALA A 140 3.39 -8.74 -17.53
C ALA A 140 4.36 -8.91 -16.33
N SER A 141 5.17 -7.90 -16.01
CA SER A 141 6.16 -8.01 -14.93
C SER A 141 5.49 -8.02 -13.56
N VAL A 142 4.49 -7.17 -13.35
CA VAL A 142 3.71 -7.16 -12.10
C VAL A 142 2.95 -8.48 -11.92
N ASP A 143 2.29 -8.99 -12.97
CA ASP A 143 1.56 -10.25 -12.93
C ASP A 143 2.48 -11.44 -12.63
N THR A 144 3.70 -11.42 -13.17
CA THR A 144 4.71 -12.45 -12.88
C THR A 144 5.06 -12.50 -11.39
N VAL A 145 5.26 -11.35 -10.74
CA VAL A 145 5.57 -11.30 -9.30
C VAL A 145 4.36 -11.71 -8.46
N LEU A 146 3.16 -11.22 -8.80
CA LEU A 146 1.92 -11.58 -8.09
C LEU A 146 1.65 -13.09 -8.20
N ALA A 147 1.79 -13.68 -9.38
CA ALA A 147 1.60 -15.10 -9.62
C ALA A 147 2.63 -15.96 -8.87
N ALA A 148 3.90 -15.52 -8.80
CA ALA A 148 4.93 -16.22 -8.03
C ALA A 148 4.59 -16.33 -6.53
N CYS A 149 3.79 -15.39 -6.00
CA CYS A 149 3.30 -15.39 -4.62
C CYS A 149 1.88 -15.95 -4.47
N GLY A 150 1.30 -16.53 -5.53
CA GLY A 150 -0.09 -17.03 -5.51
C GLY A 150 -1.13 -15.94 -5.26
N THR A 151 -0.78 -14.68 -5.50
CA THR A 151 -1.67 -13.53 -5.28
C THR A 151 -2.59 -13.35 -6.49
N PRO A 152 -3.92 -13.23 -6.30
CA PRO A 152 -4.85 -12.97 -7.41
C PRO A 152 -4.51 -11.69 -8.17
N LEU A 153 -4.58 -11.75 -9.50
CA LEU A 153 -4.35 -10.61 -10.40
C LEU A 153 -5.52 -9.64 -10.47
N ASP A 154 -6.72 -10.15 -10.20
CA ASP A 154 -7.95 -9.39 -10.07
C ASP A 154 -8.51 -9.57 -8.66
N GLU A 155 -8.93 -8.46 -8.07
CA GLU A 155 -9.49 -8.42 -6.73
C GLU A 155 -10.60 -7.36 -6.68
N PRO A 156 -11.87 -7.77 -6.77
CA PRO A 156 -13.00 -6.83 -6.75
C PRO A 156 -13.01 -5.91 -5.51
N ARG A 157 -12.43 -6.35 -4.39
CA ARG A 157 -12.34 -5.53 -3.17
C ARG A 157 -11.45 -4.32 -3.31
N ASP A 158 -10.54 -4.30 -4.28
CA ASP A 158 -9.65 -3.15 -4.49
C ASP A 158 -10.43 -1.88 -4.87
N LEU A 159 -11.63 -2.06 -5.45
CA LEU A 159 -12.56 -1.00 -5.84
C LEU A 159 -13.47 -0.53 -4.69
N LEU A 160 -13.49 -1.26 -3.57
CA LEU A 160 -14.28 -0.87 -2.41
C LEU A 160 -13.62 0.31 -1.70
N ARG A 161 -14.43 1.29 -1.31
CA ARG A 161 -13.97 2.39 -0.48
C ARG A 161 -13.49 1.87 0.88
N ARG A 162 -12.52 2.57 1.46
CA ARG A 162 -12.03 2.28 2.81
C ARG A 162 -12.78 3.16 3.82
N ALA A 163 -13.28 2.53 4.88
CA ALA A 163 -13.84 3.23 6.02
C ALA A 163 -12.70 3.65 6.95
N SER A 164 -12.32 4.93 6.91
CA SER A 164 -11.16 5.48 7.60
C SER A 164 -11.39 6.90 8.12
N GLY A 165 -10.48 7.38 8.98
CA GLY A 165 -10.57 8.72 9.55
C GLY A 165 -11.88 8.92 10.32
N VAL A 166 -12.60 9.99 10.00
CA VAL A 166 -13.90 10.34 10.62
C VAL A 166 -15.01 9.31 10.35
N ASP A 167 -14.87 8.53 9.28
CA ASP A 167 -15.81 7.50 8.86
C ASP A 167 -15.43 6.10 9.36
N SER A 168 -14.42 5.99 10.22
CA SER A 168 -14.04 4.72 10.85
C SER A 168 -15.17 4.22 11.77
N PRO A 169 -15.61 2.96 11.65
CA PRO A 169 -16.57 2.37 12.57
C PRO A 169 -16.09 2.38 14.02
N ILE A 170 -17.03 2.40 14.95
CA ILE A 170 -16.72 2.31 16.38
C ILE A 170 -16.67 0.84 16.77
N TRP A 171 -15.58 0.41 17.42
CA TRP A 171 -15.48 -0.92 18.02
C TRP A 171 -16.37 -1.01 19.27
N ARG A 172 -17.37 -1.89 19.25
CA ARG A 172 -18.10 -2.29 20.47
C ARG A 172 -17.40 -3.43 21.19
N ALA A 173 -16.87 -4.38 20.41
CA ALA A 173 -15.99 -5.44 20.89
C ALA A 173 -14.82 -5.57 19.92
N GLN A 174 -13.62 -5.24 20.38
CA GLN A 174 -12.41 -5.38 19.57
C GLN A 174 -12.08 -6.86 19.33
N PRO A 175 -11.47 -7.22 18.18
CA PRO A 175 -10.90 -8.54 17.97
C PRO A 175 -9.91 -8.87 19.09
N ARG A 176 -10.12 -10.01 19.77
CA ARG A 176 -9.20 -10.55 20.78
C ARG A 176 -8.63 -11.87 20.27
N PRO A 177 -7.54 -11.83 19.49
CA PRO A 177 -6.94 -13.04 18.96
C PRO A 177 -6.17 -13.79 20.04
N GLU A 178 -6.27 -15.11 20.00
CA GLU A 178 -5.46 -15.99 20.83
C GLU A 178 -4.06 -16.12 20.23
N PHE A 179 -3.04 -16.21 21.09
CA PHE A 179 -1.67 -16.39 20.63
C PHE A 179 -1.55 -17.76 19.93
N PRO A 180 -1.04 -17.85 18.69
CA PRO A 180 -0.94 -19.11 17.97
C PRO A 180 0.01 -20.09 18.66
N PRO A 181 -0.32 -21.40 18.74
CA PRO A 181 0.55 -22.40 19.35
C PRO A 181 1.66 -22.91 18.42
N SER A 182 1.80 -22.35 17.22
CA SER A 182 2.83 -22.74 16.26
C SER A 182 4.23 -22.50 16.83
N ARG A 183 5.18 -23.33 16.44
CA ARG A 183 6.57 -23.21 16.88
C ARG A 183 7.14 -21.84 16.51
N GLU A 184 6.84 -21.36 15.31
CA GLU A 184 7.29 -20.09 14.75
C GLU A 184 6.75 -18.89 15.55
N ALA A 185 5.46 -18.89 15.91
CA ALA A 185 4.91 -17.84 16.76
C ALA A 185 5.54 -17.86 18.17
N MET A 186 5.67 -19.04 18.77
CA MET A 186 6.26 -19.20 20.09
C MET A 186 7.72 -18.74 20.15
N GLN A 187 8.51 -19.03 19.10
CA GLN A 187 9.89 -18.56 18.97
C GLN A 187 9.97 -17.04 18.78
N SER A 188 9.03 -16.46 18.04
CA SER A 188 9.01 -15.02 17.79
C SER A 188 8.56 -14.22 19.01
N GLY A 189 7.74 -14.81 19.89
CA GLY A 189 7.21 -14.19 21.11
C GLY A 189 6.24 -13.01 20.89
N SER A 190 6.17 -12.50 19.66
CA SER A 190 5.30 -11.40 19.24
C SER A 190 5.02 -11.49 17.74
N GLY A 191 3.97 -10.79 17.31
CA GLY A 191 3.59 -10.74 15.91
C GLY A 191 2.63 -9.59 15.62
N THR A 192 2.57 -9.19 14.36
CA THR A 192 1.66 -8.16 13.87
C THR A 192 1.00 -8.63 12.58
N VAL A 193 -0.30 -8.40 12.47
CA VAL A 193 -1.09 -8.72 11.27
C VAL A 193 -1.89 -7.49 10.87
N GLN A 194 -1.77 -7.07 9.62
CA GLN A 194 -2.73 -6.14 9.03
C GLN A 194 -3.91 -6.94 8.49
N VAL A 195 -5.11 -6.66 9.01
CA VAL A 195 -6.34 -7.32 8.57
C VAL A 195 -7.21 -6.31 7.85
N SER A 196 -7.91 -6.76 6.80
CA SER A 196 -8.99 -6.01 6.17
C SER A 196 -10.26 -6.86 6.08
N CYS A 197 -11.41 -6.27 6.38
CA CYS A 197 -12.72 -6.92 6.32
C CYS A 197 -13.73 -6.02 5.63
N VAL A 198 -14.73 -6.60 4.98
CA VAL A 198 -15.89 -5.88 4.44
C VAL A 198 -16.93 -5.71 5.55
N ILE A 199 -17.48 -4.50 5.67
CA ILE A 199 -18.55 -4.20 6.63
C ILE A 199 -19.88 -4.71 6.07
N GLY A 200 -20.47 -5.69 6.72
CA GLY A 200 -21.74 -6.31 6.34
C GLY A 200 -22.97 -5.43 6.64
N PRO A 201 -24.14 -5.80 6.12
CA PRO A 201 -25.38 -5.03 6.26
C PRO A 201 -25.87 -4.87 7.71
N ALA A 202 -25.53 -5.80 8.60
CA ALA A 202 -25.88 -5.81 10.02
C ALA A 202 -24.72 -5.36 10.94
N TRP A 203 -23.71 -4.68 10.38
CA TRP A 203 -22.51 -4.23 11.10
C TRP A 203 -21.62 -5.37 11.63
N GLU A 204 -21.70 -6.52 10.97
CA GLU A 204 -20.77 -7.63 11.10
C GLU A 204 -19.53 -7.43 10.21
N LEU A 205 -18.42 -8.07 10.57
CA LEU A 205 -17.25 -8.15 9.70
C LEU A 205 -17.33 -9.43 8.85
N ALA A 206 -17.29 -9.27 7.54
CA ALA A 206 -17.31 -10.36 6.57
C ALA A 206 -16.09 -10.30 5.65
N ASP A 207 -15.78 -11.41 4.98
CA ASP A 207 -14.64 -11.53 4.06
C ASP A 207 -13.35 -10.95 4.68
N CYS A 208 -13.02 -11.39 5.90
CA CYS A 208 -11.80 -10.93 6.56
C CYS A 208 -10.57 -11.61 5.98
N ARG A 209 -9.54 -10.84 5.66
CA ARG A 209 -8.27 -11.33 5.10
C ARG A 209 -7.09 -10.69 5.82
N ALA A 210 -6.00 -11.44 5.93
CA ALA A 210 -4.72 -10.92 6.34
C ALA A 210 -4.01 -10.37 5.10
N GLU A 211 -3.67 -9.09 5.15
CA GLU A 211 -2.98 -8.37 4.08
C GLU A 211 -1.46 -8.55 4.21
N THR A 212 -0.98 -8.52 5.46
CA THR A 212 0.41 -8.80 5.82
C THR A 212 0.46 -9.47 7.20
N GLU A 213 1.47 -10.31 7.39
CA GLU A 213 1.79 -10.99 8.65
C GLU A 213 3.28 -10.90 8.91
N THR A 214 3.64 -10.47 10.13
CA THR A 214 5.03 -10.40 10.58
C THR A 214 5.16 -11.09 11.94
N PRO A 215 5.99 -12.14 12.07
CA PRO A 215 6.71 -12.84 11.00
C PRO A 215 5.77 -13.64 10.08
N PRO A 216 6.07 -13.72 8.78
CA PRO A 216 5.23 -14.42 7.82
C PRO A 216 5.14 -15.92 8.14
N GLY A 217 3.95 -16.51 7.98
CA GLY A 217 3.74 -17.95 8.15
C GLY A 217 3.76 -18.40 9.61
N ALA A 218 3.83 -17.48 10.57
CA ALA A 218 3.82 -17.82 11.99
C ALA A 218 2.41 -18.20 12.51
N GLY A 219 1.34 -17.97 11.75
CA GLY A 219 -0.03 -18.37 12.10
C GLY A 219 -0.80 -17.32 12.90
N PHE A 220 -0.22 -16.13 13.11
CA PHE A 220 -0.90 -14.94 13.61
C PHE A 220 -2.03 -14.52 12.68
N ALA A 221 -1.83 -14.61 11.36
CA ALA A 221 -2.83 -14.24 10.35
C ALA A 221 -4.17 -14.93 10.59
N GLN A 222 -4.15 -16.27 10.68
CA GLN A 222 -5.36 -17.06 10.91
C GLN A 222 -6.00 -16.77 12.27
N ALA A 223 -5.19 -16.54 13.31
CA ALA A 223 -5.71 -16.16 14.62
C ALA A 223 -6.40 -14.79 14.62
N ALA A 224 -5.85 -13.81 13.90
CA ALA A 224 -6.43 -12.49 13.75
C ALA A 224 -7.75 -12.53 12.97
N ILE A 225 -7.82 -13.30 11.88
CA ILE A 225 -9.05 -13.48 11.09
C ILE A 225 -10.15 -14.11 11.94
N ARG A 226 -9.87 -15.20 12.67
CA ARG A 226 -10.85 -15.83 13.58
C ARG A 226 -11.33 -14.89 14.68
N ALA A 227 -10.48 -13.98 15.14
CA ALA A 227 -10.87 -12.99 16.14
C ALA A 227 -11.77 -11.91 15.55
N ALA A 228 -11.56 -11.55 14.28
CA ALA A 228 -12.36 -10.57 13.55
C ALA A 228 -13.82 -11.05 13.40
N GLU A 229 -14.04 -12.35 13.18
CA GLU A 229 -15.37 -12.97 13.08
C GLU A 229 -16.23 -12.77 14.34
N ARG A 230 -15.59 -12.58 15.50
CA ARG A 230 -16.27 -12.36 16.79
C ARG A 230 -16.27 -10.89 17.21
N ALA A 231 -15.69 -10.02 16.40
CA ALA A 231 -15.63 -8.61 16.71
C ALA A 231 -16.97 -7.94 16.40
N GLU A 232 -17.28 -6.88 17.14
CA GLU A 232 -18.49 -6.10 16.93
C GLU A 232 -18.14 -4.65 16.66
N ILE A 233 -18.77 -4.10 15.61
CA ILE A 233 -18.69 -2.69 15.28
C ILE A 233 -20.07 -2.03 15.32
N SER A 234 -20.06 -0.71 15.36
CA SER A 234 -21.23 0.15 15.22
C SER A 234 -20.90 1.32 14.29
N PRO A 235 -21.91 2.05 13.78
CA PRO A 235 -21.71 3.17 12.86
C PRO A 235 -20.64 4.19 13.32
N PRO A 236 -19.96 4.85 12.37
CA PRO A 236 -19.00 5.90 12.69
C PRO A 236 -19.67 7.09 13.38
N ARG A 237 -18.89 7.86 14.15
CA ARG A 237 -19.39 9.08 14.82
C ARG A 237 -19.86 10.15 13.83
N SER A 238 -19.32 10.16 12.61
CA SER A 238 -19.76 11.04 11.53
C SER A 238 -21.20 10.79 11.09
N GLY A 239 -21.75 9.61 11.39
CA GLY A 239 -23.07 9.17 10.91
C GLY A 239 -23.07 8.65 9.46
N ALA A 240 -21.91 8.59 8.80
CA ALA A 240 -21.79 8.04 7.45
C ALA A 240 -22.20 6.56 7.39
N ASP A 241 -22.91 6.18 6.33
CA ASP A 241 -23.16 4.76 6.03
C ASP A 241 -21.93 4.16 5.35
N VAL A 242 -21.24 3.29 6.08
CA VAL A 242 -20.01 2.63 5.63
C VAL A 242 -20.18 1.13 5.37
N ARG A 243 -21.43 0.64 5.30
CA ARG A 243 -21.70 -0.74 4.89
C ARG A 243 -21.24 -0.96 3.44
N GLY A 244 -20.70 -2.14 3.17
CA GLY A 244 -20.03 -2.50 1.91
C GLY A 244 -18.63 -1.91 1.74
N GLN A 245 -18.16 -1.06 2.66
CA GLN A 245 -16.79 -0.55 2.65
C GLN A 245 -15.84 -1.50 3.39
N VAL A 246 -14.54 -1.31 3.19
CA VAL A 246 -13.52 -2.10 3.86
C VAL A 246 -13.01 -1.38 5.10
N ILE A 247 -13.09 -2.03 6.25
CA ILE A 247 -12.40 -1.62 7.49
C ILE A 247 -11.02 -2.31 7.54
N ARG A 248 -10.04 -1.59 8.08
CA ARG A 248 -8.69 -2.08 8.31
C ARG A 248 -8.31 -1.95 9.77
N PHE A 249 -7.61 -2.94 10.30
CA PHE A 249 -7.05 -2.85 11.64
C PHE A 249 -5.81 -3.72 11.80
N THR A 250 -5.00 -3.36 12.79
CA THR A 250 -3.78 -4.09 13.14
C THR A 250 -4.06 -5.00 14.33
N ALA A 251 -3.92 -6.30 14.15
CA ALA A 251 -3.86 -7.23 15.27
C ALA A 251 -2.40 -7.34 15.75
N ARG A 252 -2.17 -7.08 17.03
CA ARG A 252 -0.85 -7.21 17.67
C ARG A 252 -0.87 -8.32 18.69
N PHE A 253 0.13 -9.18 18.63
CA PHE A 253 0.31 -10.34 19.47
C PHE A 253 1.54 -10.15 20.34
N ARG A 254 1.42 -10.51 21.61
CA ARG A 254 2.53 -10.62 22.54
C ARG A 254 2.27 -11.84 23.40
N LEU A 255 3.29 -12.68 23.56
CA LEU A 255 3.24 -13.74 24.54
C LEU A 255 3.17 -13.08 25.92
N GLY A 256 2.18 -13.43 26.73
CA GLY A 256 2.03 -12.88 28.08
C GLY A 256 3.33 -13.10 28.86
N SER A 257 3.85 -12.02 29.45
CA SER A 257 4.98 -12.07 30.39
C SER A 257 4.59 -12.79 31.67
#